data_AF-A8UWP0-F1
#
_entry.id   AF-A8UWP0-F1
#
_cell.length_a   1.000
_cell.length_b   1.000
_cell.length_c   1.000
_cell.angle_alpha   90.00
_cell.angle_beta   90.00
_cell.angle_gamma   90.00
#
_symmetry.space_group_name_H-M   'P 1'
#
loop_
_entity.id
_entity.type
_entity.pdbx_description
1 polymer ?
#
loop_
_entity_poly.entity_id
_entity_poly.type
_entity_poly.pdbx_seq_one_letter_code
_entity_poly.pdbx_strand_id
1 'polypeptide(L)' 'MLRYLLYVALVFLLADHVFTHWGPEIINWLASQFLGREVVVVEEAPYRESLIDKVVHEVRDKLERARR' A
#
# COMPACT_ATOMS: atom_id res chain seq x y z
N MET A 1 1.45 -26.99 3.55
CA MET A 1 0.71 -26.12 2.63
C MET A 1 0.28 -24.80 3.28
N LEU A 2 -0.26 -24.81 4.51
CA LEU A 2 -0.71 -23.60 5.22
C LEU A 2 0.33 -22.46 5.29
N ARG A 3 1.61 -22.77 5.58
CA ARG A 3 2.69 -21.76 5.61
C ARG A 3 2.85 -20.98 4.30
N TYR A 4 2.69 -21.66 3.16
CA TYR A 4 2.84 -21.03 1.84
C TYR A 4 1.65 -20.13 1.52
N LEU A 5 0.44 -20.53 1.92
CA LEU A 5 -0.74 -19.68 1.82
C LEU A 5 -0.60 -18.40 2.64
N LEU A 6 -0.05 -18.50 3.85
CA LEU A 6 0.23 -17.34 4.69
C LEU A 6 1.27 -16.40 4.08
N TYR A 7 2.34 -16.94 3.49
CA TYR A 7 3.33 -16.13 2.79
C TYR A 7 2.75 -15.41 1.57
N VAL A 8 1.93 -16.10 0.78
CA VAL A 8 1.26 -15.50 -0.37
C VAL A 8 0.32 -14.37 0.09
N ALA A 9 -0.50 -14.61 1.11
CA ALA A 9 -1.39 -13.59 1.66
C ALA A 9 -0.61 -12.36 2.19
N LEU A 10 0.52 -12.58 2.86
CA LEU A 10 1.39 -11.51 3.34
C LEU A 10 1.98 -10.69 2.18
N VAL A 11 2.42 -11.36 1.10
CA VAL A 11 2.93 -10.66 -0.10
C VAL A 11 1.84 -9.81 -0.74
N PHE A 12 0.61 -10.30 -0.82
CA PHE A 12 -0.52 -9.51 -1.34
C PHE A 12 -0.81 -8.26 -0.48
N LEU A 13 -0.77 -8.39 0.85
CA LEU A 13 -0.97 -7.25 1.75
C LEU A 13 0.14 -6.21 1.62
N LEU A 14 1.40 -6.66 1.54
CA LEU A 14 2.53 -5.76 1.35
C LEU A 14 2.46 -5.07 -0.01
N ALA A 15 2.09 -5.80 -1.06
CA ALA A 15 1.90 -5.23 -2.39
C ALA A 15 0.78 -4.19 -2.40
N ASP A 16 -0.38 -4.48 -1.82
CA ASP A 16 -1.51 -3.53 -1.69
C ASP A 16 -1.07 -2.22 -1.02
N HIS A 17 -0.35 -2.32 0.11
CA HIS A 17 0.15 -1.16 0.84
C HIS A 17 1.17 -0.35 0.02
N VAL A 18 2.12 -1.03 -0.62
CA VAL A 18 3.14 -0.38 -1.46
C VAL A 18 2.50 0.32 -2.66
N PHE A 19 1.56 -0.32 -3.34
CA PHE A 19 0.86 0.28 -4.47
C PHE A 19 -0.05 1.44 -4.04
N THR A 20 -0.62 1.38 -2.85
CA THR A 20 -1.49 2.46 -2.35
C THR A 20 -0.70 3.73 -2.04
N HIS A 21 0.50 3.60 -1.46
CA HIS A 21 1.32 4.75 -1.04
C HIS A 21 2.34 5.21 -2.09
N TRP A 22 2.94 4.28 -2.82
CA TRP A 22 4.00 4.57 -3.81
C TRP A 22 3.60 4.22 -5.25
N GLY A 23 2.37 3.76 -5.49
CA GLY A 23 1.92 3.37 -6.83
C GLY A 23 2.08 4.47 -7.88
N PRO A 24 1.56 5.70 -7.65
CA PRO A 24 1.72 6.80 -8.61
C PRO A 24 3.18 7.13 -8.89
N GLU A 25 4.04 7.16 -7.86
CA GLU A 25 5.47 7.44 -7.99
C GLU A 25 6.18 6.37 -8.81
N ILE A 26 5.94 5.08 -8.54
CA ILE A 26 6.51 3.96 -9.28
C ILE A 26 6.07 4.00 -10.75
N ILE A 27 4.79 4.28 -11.02
CA ILE A 27 4.25 4.33 -12.37
C ILE A 27 4.85 5.51 -13.15
N ASN A 28 4.92 6.69 -12.53
CA ASN A 28 5.52 7.88 -13.15
C ASN A 28 7.02 7.69 -13.37
N TRP A 29 7.73 7.08 -12.43
CA TRP A 29 9.14 6.73 -12.58
C TRP A 29 9.35 5.77 -13.75
N LEU A 30 8.61 4.66 -13.83
CA LEU A 30 8.67 3.74 -14.97
C LEU A 30 8.36 4.46 -16.29
N ALA A 31 7.31 5.27 -16.32
CA ALA A 31 6.94 6.04 -17.51
C ALA A 31 8.07 6.98 -17.94
N SER A 32 8.74 7.65 -17.01
CA SER A 32 9.87 8.52 -17.33
C SER A 32 11.08 7.77 -17.88
N GLN A 33 11.37 6.56 -17.38
CA GLN A 33 12.42 5.69 -17.90
C GLN A 33 12.12 5.22 -19.33
N PHE A 34 10.87 4.83 -19.61
CA PHE A 34 10.46 4.39 -20.94
C PHE A 34 10.37 5.52 -21.96
N LEU A 35 9.94 6.71 -21.55
CA LEU A 35 9.74 7.86 -22.43
C LEU A 35 10.97 8.76 -22.54
N GLY A 36 12.01 8.52 -21.74
CA GLY A 36 13.27 9.27 -21.75
C GLY A 36 13.11 10.75 -21.36
N ARG A 37 12.01 11.10 -20.70
CA ARG A 37 11.70 12.46 -20.22
C ARG A 37 10.84 12.37 -18.97
N GLU A 38 10.85 13.39 -18.13
CA GLU A 38 9.94 13.46 -16.99
C GLU A 38 8.49 13.55 -17.49
N VAL A 39 7.66 12.60 -17.06
CA VAL A 39 6.23 12.54 -17.41
C VAL A 39 5.44 12.14 -16.17
N VAL A 40 4.37 12.88 -15.91
CA VAL A 40 3.34 12.51 -14.93
C VAL A 40 2.21 11.84 -15.71
N VAL A 41 2.05 10.53 -15.51
CA VAL A 41 0.99 9.71 -16.12
C VAL A 41 -0.16 9.48 -15.14
N VAL A 42 0.16 9.41 -13.85
CA VAL A 42 -0.80 9.23 -12.77
C VAL A 42 -0.61 10.36 -11.77
N GLU A 43 -1.66 11.13 -11.51
CA GLU A 43 -1.66 12.13 -10.44
C GLU A 43 -1.63 11.43 -9.08
N GLU A 44 -0.83 11.97 -8.15
CA GLU A 44 -0.88 11.56 -6.75
C GLU A 44 -2.27 11.88 -6.20
N ALA A 45 -3.12 10.85 -6.12
CA ALA A 45 -4.43 10.98 -5.51
C ALA A 45 -4.28 11.30 -4.01
N PRO A 46 -5.25 12.00 -3.40
CA PRO A 46 -5.26 12.20 -1.95
C PRO A 46 -5.17 10.84 -1.24
N TYR A 47 -4.38 10.80 -0.16
CA TYR A 47 -4.09 9.64 0.66
C TYR A 47 -5.24 8.62 0.69
N ARG A 48 -4.97 7.40 0.21
CA ARG A 48 -5.90 6.28 0.29
C ARG A 48 -5.46 5.36 1.42
N GLU A 49 -6.41 4.97 2.27
CA GLU A 49 -6.14 3.97 3.30
C GLU A 49 -5.95 2.59 2.66
N SER A 50 -4.80 1.99 2.88
CA SER A 50 -4.56 0.58 2.54
C SER A 50 -5.32 -0.33 3.51
N LEU A 51 -5.44 -1.61 3.15
CA LEU A 51 -6.02 -2.61 4.06
C LEU A 51 -5.22 -2.74 5.37
N ILE A 52 -3.90 -2.56 5.31
CA ILE A 52 -3.03 -2.54 6.48
C ILE A 52 -3.39 -1.37 7.40
N ASP A 53 -3.58 -0.17 6.84
CA ASP A 53 -3.90 1.02 7.63
C ASP A 53 -5.22 0.85 8.39
N LYS A 54 -6.24 0.28 7.73
CA LYS A 54 -7.53 -0.04 8.36
C LYS A 54 -7.39 -1.01 9.53
N VAL A 55 -6.61 -2.07 9.35
CA VAL A 55 -6.38 -3.07 10.41
C VAL A 55 -5.60 -2.44 11.57
N VAL A 56 -4.59 -1.61 11.29
CA VAL A 56 -3.83 -0.90 12.32
C VAL A 56 -4.73 0.05 13.11
N HIS A 57 -5.59 0.81 12.44
CA HIS A 57 -6.57 1.68 13.09
C HIS A 57 -7.53 0.90 13.98
N GLU A 58 -8.10 -0.22 13.49
CA GLU A 58 -9.02 -1.03 14.29
C GLU A 58 -8.35 -1.66 15.52
N VAL A 59 -7.11 -2.13 15.38
CA VAL A 59 -6.33 -2.70 16.49
C VAL A 59 -5.99 -1.62 17.51
N ARG A 60 -5.57 -0.44 17.06
CA ARG A 60 -5.29 0.71 17.93
C ARG A 60 -6.53 1.12 18.71
N ASP A 61 -7.68 1.25 18.06
CA ASP A 61 -8.95 1.62 18.69
C ASP A 61 -9.41 0.59 19.72
N LYS A 62 -9.16 -0.70 19.49
CA LYS A 62 -9.44 -1.77 20.46
C LYS A 62 -8.50 -1.70 21.66
N LEU A 63 -7.20 -1.45 21.44
CA LEU A 63 -6.21 -1.28 22.50
C LEU A 63 -6.50 -0.05 23.37
N GLU A 64 -6.85 1.08 22.77
CA GLU A 64 -7.20 2.30 23.50
C GLU A 64 -8.49 2.13 24.32
N ARG A 65 -9.49 1.38 23.80
CA ARG A 65 -10.70 1.04 24.56
C ARG A 65 -10.44 0.08 25.72
N ALA A 66 -9.53 -0.88 25.56
CA ALA A 66 -9.15 -1.80 26.63
C ALA A 66 -8.31 -1.13 27.73
N ARG A 67 -7.71 0.04 27.44
CA ARG A 67 -6.89 0.82 28.38
C ARG A 67 -7.70 1.81 29.24
N ARG A 68 -8.94 2.13 28.86
CA ARG A 68 -9.87 2.96 29.65
C ARG A 68 -10.77 2.10 30.52
#